data_AF-A0A1D2NBI1-F1
#
_entry.id   AF-A0A1D2NBI1-F1
#
_cell.length_a   1.000
_cell.length_b   1.000
_cell.length_c   1.000
_cell.angle_alpha   90.00
_cell.angle_beta   90.00
_cell.angle_gamma   90.00
#
_symmetry.space_group_name_H-M   'P 1'
#
loop_
_entity.id
_entity.type
_entity.pdbx_description
1 polymer ?
#
loop_
_entity_poly.entity_id
_entity_poly.type
_entity_poly.pdbx_seq_one_letter_code
_entity_poly.pdbx_strand_id
1 'polypeptide(L)'
;MASKLPTIPEEVMTADASVQTDPSDASEPTYTIVTQNGTTYFIPSPRETPEAAEHELAPPPPELRNGFYPIPIPGFQHVNLFNACEEGRIRNVWEHNLYEEFQIIRSLIRRGFNHISMDTEFPGIVANPIAKFDSVYEYKYQRLRANVDMLNIIQIGLTFYDEFGNNPMGISTWQFNFKFNLEDEMYAQESIQQLKNSGIHFQRHEIDGIEWRKFSEFFISSGCVLNDNVKWISFHGGYDFAYLVKVLSDQKLPETETEFFELLKIYFPFCYDVKYLMKSCKDLAGGLVEIAHQLDVPRVGYKHQAGSDSLVIGIAFFRMKHIHYDNTIEDAKYNGRLYGFESSYTEKDEAKPTDVQSTAAPDNN
;
A
#
# COMPACT_ATOMS: atom_id res chain seq x y z
N MET A 1 22.52 -38.96 38.64
CA MET A 1 21.83 -39.63 37.51
C MET A 1 21.49 -38.56 36.49
N ALA A 2 22.16 -38.62 35.35
CA ALA A 2 21.93 -37.75 34.20
C ALA A 2 20.77 -38.31 33.36
N SER A 3 19.92 -37.45 32.80
CA SER A 3 19.08 -37.79 31.66
C SER A 3 19.32 -36.77 30.56
N LYS A 4 19.97 -37.26 29.50
CA LYS A 4 20.37 -36.57 28.27
C LYS A 4 19.14 -36.17 27.45
N LEU A 5 19.16 -34.95 26.89
CA LEU A 5 18.36 -34.58 25.72
C LEU A 5 19.11 -35.01 24.44
N PRO A 6 18.40 -35.32 23.33
CA PRO A 6 19.02 -35.90 22.15
C PRO A 6 19.78 -34.84 21.33
N THR A 7 20.99 -35.20 20.93
CA THR A 7 21.84 -34.52 19.96
C THR A 7 21.25 -34.68 18.55
N ILE A 8 21.05 -33.57 17.84
CA ILE A 8 20.73 -33.55 16.40
C ILE A 8 22.07 -33.50 15.63
N PRO A 9 22.25 -34.25 14.52
CA PRO A 9 23.53 -34.35 13.83
C PRO A 9 23.91 -33.05 13.11
N GLU A 10 25.19 -32.68 13.21
CA GLU A 10 25.83 -31.69 12.33
C GLU A 10 25.85 -32.21 10.89
N GLU A 11 24.88 -31.80 10.07
CA GLU A 11 25.05 -31.80 8.62
C GLU A 11 25.76 -30.52 8.20
N VAL A 12 27.09 -30.62 8.18
CA VAL A 12 28.05 -29.96 7.27
C VAL A 12 27.55 -28.66 6.63
N MET A 13 27.65 -27.54 7.34
CA MET A 13 27.91 -26.25 6.70
C MET A 13 29.40 -26.18 6.40
N THR A 14 29.80 -26.39 5.15
CA THR A 14 31.10 -25.91 4.68
C THR A 14 31.01 -24.40 4.53
N ALA A 15 31.42 -23.67 5.57
CA ALA A 15 31.88 -22.30 5.39
C ALA A 15 33.21 -22.37 4.65
N ASP A 16 33.19 -22.15 3.34
CA ASP A 16 34.42 -22.04 2.58
C ASP A 16 35.00 -20.63 2.73
N ALA A 17 36.31 -20.58 2.87
CA ALA A 17 37.05 -19.47 3.43
C ALA A 17 37.02 -18.21 2.54
N SER A 18 37.09 -17.07 3.23
CA SER A 18 37.52 -15.76 2.76
C SER A 18 38.28 -15.74 1.43
N VAL A 19 37.72 -15.06 0.43
CA VAL A 19 38.53 -14.46 -0.63
C VAL A 19 39.08 -13.15 -0.07
N GLN A 20 40.36 -13.14 0.29
CA GLN A 20 41.09 -11.89 0.56
C GLN A 20 41.27 -11.15 -0.75
N THR A 21 40.54 -10.05 -0.94
CA THR A 21 40.89 -9.02 -1.92
C THR A 21 41.80 -7.97 -1.28
N ASP A 22 42.69 -7.44 -2.11
CA ASP A 22 43.83 -6.55 -1.87
C ASP A 22 43.52 -5.41 -0.85
N PRO A 23 44.40 -5.07 0.12
CA PRO A 23 44.12 -4.07 1.15
C PRO A 23 44.06 -2.61 0.68
N SER A 24 43.97 -2.33 -0.63
CA SER A 24 44.07 -0.99 -1.19
C SER A 24 42.78 -0.40 -1.77
N ASP A 25 41.63 -1.08 -1.68
CA ASP A 25 40.36 -0.53 -2.20
C ASP A 25 39.21 -0.63 -1.19
N ALA A 26 39.05 0.41 -0.38
CA ALA A 26 38.00 0.51 0.65
C ALA A 26 36.61 0.86 0.08
N SER A 27 36.33 0.55 -1.19
CA SER A 27 35.10 0.98 -1.87
C SER A 27 34.14 -0.13 -2.32
N GLU A 28 34.52 -1.41 -2.23
CA GLU A 28 33.61 -2.50 -2.63
C GLU A 28 32.58 -2.86 -1.54
N PRO A 29 31.28 -2.92 -1.86
CA PRO A 29 30.25 -3.36 -0.91
C PRO A 29 30.40 -4.86 -0.62
N THR A 30 30.42 -5.22 0.66
CA THR A 30 30.41 -6.62 1.11
C THR A 30 28.99 -7.17 1.09
N TYR A 31 28.78 -8.38 0.56
CA TYR A 31 27.47 -9.03 0.48
C TYR A 31 27.43 -10.27 1.37
N THR A 32 26.27 -10.51 1.99
CA THR A 32 25.92 -11.78 2.62
C THR A 32 25.15 -12.63 1.60
N ILE A 33 25.57 -13.89 1.43
CA ILE A 33 24.94 -14.84 0.51
C ILE A 33 23.99 -15.74 1.29
N VAL A 34 22.72 -15.79 0.90
CA VAL A 34 21.69 -16.64 1.52
C VAL A 34 21.02 -17.50 0.46
N THR A 35 20.90 -18.81 0.70
CA THR A 35 20.17 -19.71 -0.20
C THR A 35 18.94 -20.26 0.50
N GLN A 36 17.75 -20.08 -0.08
CA GLN A 36 16.49 -20.62 0.45
C GLN A 36 15.67 -21.25 -0.69
N ASN A 37 15.20 -22.49 -0.49
CA ASN A 37 14.42 -23.27 -1.47
C ASN A 37 15.05 -23.32 -2.88
N GLY A 38 16.38 -23.42 -2.96
CA GLY A 38 17.11 -23.48 -4.24
C GLY A 38 17.33 -22.14 -4.94
N THR A 39 16.91 -21.02 -4.33
CA THR A 39 17.15 -19.67 -4.84
C THR A 39 18.21 -18.96 -3.99
N THR A 40 19.23 -18.37 -4.63
CA THR A 40 20.32 -17.64 -3.98
C THR A 40 20.07 -16.14 -4.02
N TYR A 41 20.21 -15.48 -2.86
CA TYR A 41 20.06 -14.05 -2.66
C TYR A 41 21.39 -13.43 -2.21
N PHE A 42 21.65 -12.19 -2.64
CA PHE A 42 22.80 -11.38 -2.22
C PHE A 42 22.29 -10.17 -1.45
N ILE A 43 22.61 -10.10 -0.17
CA ILE A 43 22.16 -9.03 0.74
C ILE A 43 23.34 -8.09 1.00
N PRO A 44 23.27 -6.79 0.65
CA PRO A 44 24.33 -5.84 0.99
C PRO A 44 24.50 -5.73 2.51
N SER A 45 25.73 -5.80 3.01
CA SER A 45 26.01 -5.65 4.44
C SER A 45 25.81 -4.19 4.87
N PRO A 46 25.27 -3.91 6.07
CA PRO A 46 25.16 -2.55 6.58
C PRO A 46 26.54 -1.88 6.68
N ARG A 47 26.68 -0.65 6.19
CA ARG A 47 27.87 0.18 6.48
C ARG A 47 27.69 0.82 7.85
N GLU A 48 28.59 0.54 8.79
CA GLU A 48 28.67 1.28 10.05
C GLU A 48 29.04 2.74 9.74
N THR A 49 28.17 3.68 10.08
CA THR A 49 28.49 5.12 10.06
C THR A 49 28.84 5.59 11.47
N PRO A 50 29.88 6.42 11.65
CA PRO A 50 30.23 6.96 12.96
C PRO A 50 29.15 7.89 13.50
N GLU A 51 28.87 7.81 14.80
CA GLU A 51 27.96 8.67 15.56
C GLU A 51 28.14 10.16 15.25
N ALA A 52 27.07 10.83 14.82
CA ALA A 52 27.01 12.28 14.70
C ALA A 52 26.38 12.88 15.95
N ALA A 53 27.14 13.74 16.63
CA ALA A 53 26.81 14.45 17.83
C ALA A 53 25.51 15.29 17.72
N GLU A 54 24.74 15.29 18.80
CA GLU A 54 23.52 16.07 19.00
C GLU A 54 23.78 17.58 18.83
N HIS A 55 23.06 18.21 17.90
CA HIS A 55 22.89 19.66 17.84
C HIS A 55 21.40 19.97 18.02
N GLU A 56 21.09 20.76 19.06
CA GLU A 56 19.76 21.30 19.34
C GLU A 56 19.16 21.98 18.10
N LEU A 57 17.98 21.49 17.66
CA LEU A 57 17.19 22.11 16.61
C LEU A 57 16.41 23.30 17.18
N ALA A 58 16.62 24.48 16.59
CA ALA A 58 15.86 25.70 16.86
C ALA A 58 14.36 25.54 16.54
N PRO A 59 13.45 26.26 17.23
CA PRO A 59 12.01 26.16 16.97
C PRO A 59 11.63 26.74 15.59
N PRO A 60 10.55 26.24 14.95
CA PRO A 60 10.15 26.69 13.62
C PRO A 60 9.63 28.14 13.61
N PRO A 61 9.79 28.88 12.50
CA PRO A 61 9.36 30.27 12.40
C PRO A 61 7.83 30.42 12.29
N PRO A 62 7.25 31.55 12.73
CA PRO A 62 5.84 31.84 12.57
C PRO A 62 5.55 32.45 11.18
N GLU A 63 4.37 32.11 10.63
CA GLU A 63 3.60 32.74 9.52
C GLU A 63 3.21 31.70 8.43
N LEU A 64 1.93 31.51 8.08
CA LEU A 64 1.06 32.51 7.46
C LEU A 64 -0.43 32.32 7.85
N ARG A 65 -0.97 33.29 8.60
CA ARG A 65 -2.38 33.67 8.48
C ARG A 65 -2.50 34.51 7.21
N ASN A 66 -3.11 33.97 6.15
CA ASN A 66 -3.92 34.75 5.21
C ASN A 66 -4.69 33.79 4.31
N GLY A 67 -6.02 33.85 4.42
CA GLY A 67 -6.95 33.00 3.68
C GLY A 67 -6.94 33.30 2.19
N PHE A 68 -6.73 32.26 1.39
CA PHE A 68 -7.14 32.20 0.01
C PHE A 68 -8.47 31.41 -0.03
N TYR A 69 -9.56 32.09 -0.39
CA TYR A 69 -10.83 31.42 -0.71
C TYR A 69 -10.88 31.17 -2.22
N PRO A 70 -11.01 29.91 -2.69
CA PRO A 70 -11.23 29.64 -4.11
C PRO A 70 -12.64 30.09 -4.55
N ILE A 71 -12.73 30.48 -5.82
CA ILE A 71 -13.95 30.96 -6.49
C ILE A 71 -14.95 29.79 -6.59
N PRO A 72 -16.24 29.95 -6.21
CA PRO A 72 -17.22 28.88 -6.27
C PRO A 72 -17.58 28.50 -7.72
N ILE A 73 -17.55 27.20 -8.03
CA ILE A 73 -18.06 26.62 -9.28
C ILE A 73 -19.59 26.44 -9.14
N PRO A 74 -20.42 27.00 -10.04
CA PRO A 74 -21.87 26.87 -9.95
C PRO A 74 -22.32 25.42 -10.15
N GLY A 75 -23.10 24.88 -9.20
CA GLY A 75 -23.68 23.53 -9.28
C GLY A 75 -23.08 22.51 -8.30
N PHE A 76 -21.95 22.84 -7.65
CA PHE A 76 -21.41 22.09 -6.52
C PHE A 76 -22.17 22.51 -5.26
N GLN A 77 -23.13 21.71 -4.78
CA GLN A 77 -23.48 21.77 -3.36
C GLN A 77 -22.19 21.44 -2.62
N HIS A 78 -21.69 22.39 -1.84
CA HIS A 78 -20.48 22.25 -1.04
C HIS A 78 -20.40 20.85 -0.47
N VAL A 79 -19.52 20.02 -1.03
CA VAL A 79 -18.93 18.93 -0.25
C VAL A 79 -18.46 19.64 1.01
N ASN A 80 -18.94 19.23 2.18
CA ASN A 80 -18.59 19.82 3.47
C ASN A 80 -17.12 19.52 3.77
N LEU A 81 -16.21 20.02 2.93
CA LEU A 81 -14.77 19.83 2.95
C LEU A 81 -14.12 20.72 4.02
N PHE A 82 -14.80 21.76 4.51
CA PHE A 82 -14.15 22.87 5.22
C PHE A 82 -14.70 23.24 6.59
N ASN A 83 -15.56 22.42 7.23
CA ASN A 83 -16.19 22.79 8.52
C ASN A 83 -15.83 21.89 9.72
N ALA A 84 -14.61 21.38 9.80
CA ALA A 84 -14.06 20.86 11.06
C ALA A 84 -12.53 21.06 11.11
N CYS A 85 -12.04 21.54 12.26
CA CYS A 85 -10.63 21.74 12.61
C CYS A 85 -9.69 20.72 11.92
N GLU A 86 -8.83 21.20 11.03
CA GLU A 86 -8.08 20.38 10.06
C GLU A 86 -7.16 19.32 10.70
N GLU A 87 -6.67 19.54 11.92
CA GLU A 87 -5.83 18.58 12.65
C GLU A 87 -6.63 17.43 13.31
N GLY A 88 -7.97 17.51 13.36
CA GLY A 88 -8.82 16.55 14.07
C GLY A 88 -9.39 15.42 13.22
N ARG A 89 -9.10 15.35 11.91
CA ARG A 89 -9.72 14.38 10.99
C ARG A 89 -9.00 13.03 10.92
N ILE A 90 -7.69 13.02 11.18
CA ILE A 90 -6.84 11.83 11.15
C ILE A 90 -6.67 11.30 12.58
N ARG A 91 -7.15 10.09 12.82
CA ARG A 91 -7.05 9.39 14.10
C ARG A 91 -5.89 8.41 14.05
N ASN A 92 -4.87 8.66 14.86
CA ASN A 92 -3.82 7.68 15.11
C ASN A 92 -4.39 6.51 15.94
N VAL A 93 -4.16 5.30 15.44
CA VAL A 93 -4.52 4.05 16.10
C VAL A 93 -3.23 3.33 16.49
N TRP A 94 -3.18 2.95 17.75
CA TRP A 94 -2.11 2.19 18.40
C TRP A 94 -2.76 0.99 19.09
N GLU A 95 -1.95 0.14 19.73
CA GLU A 95 -2.46 -1.07 20.39
C GLU A 95 -3.58 -0.75 21.42
N HIS A 96 -3.41 0.31 22.20
CA HIS A 96 -4.30 0.64 23.32
C HIS A 96 -5.69 1.17 22.93
N ASN A 97 -5.89 1.67 21.70
CA ASN A 97 -7.18 2.18 21.22
C ASN A 97 -7.72 1.42 20.01
N LEU A 98 -7.07 0.32 19.62
CA LEU A 98 -7.42 -0.46 18.44
C LEU A 98 -8.88 -0.93 18.47
N TYR A 99 -9.32 -1.45 19.62
CA TYR A 99 -10.65 -2.01 19.78
C TYR A 99 -11.75 -0.95 19.62
N GLU A 100 -11.59 0.19 20.30
CA GLU A 100 -12.54 1.30 20.29
C GLU A 100 -12.71 1.87 18.87
N GLU A 101 -11.60 2.08 18.17
CA GLU A 101 -11.62 2.64 16.82
C GLU A 101 -12.27 1.67 15.81
N PHE A 102 -12.07 0.36 15.97
CA PHE A 102 -12.78 -0.62 15.15
C PHE A 102 -14.30 -0.66 15.41
N GLN A 103 -14.78 -0.33 16.60
CA GLN A 103 -16.22 -0.17 16.84
C GLN A 103 -16.81 0.96 16.01
N ILE A 104 -16.07 2.08 15.89
CA ILE A 104 -16.47 3.23 15.09
C ILE A 104 -16.45 2.88 13.61
N ILE A 105 -15.38 2.24 13.11
CA ILE A 105 -15.26 1.80 11.72
C ILE A 105 -16.43 0.89 11.32
N ARG A 106 -16.77 -0.11 12.16
CA ARG A 106 -17.94 -0.98 11.93
C ARG A 106 -19.25 -0.18 11.83
N SER A 107 -19.39 0.89 12.62
CA SER A 107 -20.56 1.78 12.53
C SER A 107 -20.59 2.54 11.21
N LEU A 108 -19.44 3.03 10.73
CA LEU A 108 -19.34 3.77 9.47
C LEU A 108 -19.73 2.93 8.26
N ILE A 109 -19.23 1.69 8.19
CA ILE A 109 -19.62 0.74 7.13
C ILE A 109 -21.14 0.55 7.10
N ARG A 110 -21.78 0.33 8.27
CA ARG A 110 -23.26 0.17 8.34
C ARG A 110 -24.03 1.43 7.96
N ARG A 111 -23.43 2.61 8.14
CA ARG A 111 -24.04 3.91 7.81
C ARG A 111 -23.87 4.30 6.34
N GLY A 112 -23.21 3.48 5.53
CA GLY A 112 -23.02 3.72 4.10
C GLY A 112 -21.73 4.45 3.73
N PHE A 113 -20.77 4.59 4.66
CA PHE A 113 -19.42 5.07 4.32
C PHE A 113 -18.57 3.91 3.80
N ASN A 114 -18.96 3.37 2.64
CA ASN A 114 -18.45 2.14 2.05
C ASN A 114 -17.42 2.35 0.94
N HIS A 115 -17.01 3.60 0.67
CA HIS A 115 -15.89 3.91 -0.19
C HIS A 115 -14.66 4.16 0.67
N ILE A 116 -13.66 3.27 0.59
CA ILE A 116 -12.48 3.29 1.46
C ILE A 116 -11.27 3.60 0.59
N SER A 117 -10.66 4.77 0.78
CA SER A 117 -9.34 5.02 0.22
C SER A 117 -8.26 4.56 1.17
N MET A 118 -7.17 4.04 0.60
CA MET A 118 -6.05 3.52 1.36
C MET A 118 -4.70 3.99 0.87
N ASP A 119 -3.73 3.91 1.76
CA ASP A 119 -2.30 3.95 1.47
C ASP A 119 -1.55 3.17 2.55
N THR A 120 -0.31 2.76 2.30
CA THR A 120 0.53 2.09 3.29
C THR A 120 1.94 2.66 3.33
N GLU A 121 2.57 2.59 4.50
CA GLU A 121 4.00 2.86 4.65
C GLU A 121 4.72 1.59 5.08
N PHE A 122 5.82 1.28 4.41
CA PHE A 122 6.59 0.05 4.62
C PHE A 122 8.08 0.32 4.35
N PRO A 123 8.99 -0.57 4.78
CA PRO A 123 10.43 -0.28 4.81
C PRO A 123 11.13 -0.40 3.44
N GLY A 124 10.42 -0.11 2.35
CA GLY A 124 10.97 -0.05 1.00
C GLY A 124 11.13 -1.41 0.32
N ILE A 125 12.18 -1.50 -0.51
CA ILE A 125 12.50 -2.67 -1.34
C ILE A 125 13.96 -3.02 -1.06
N VAL A 126 14.20 -4.25 -0.58
CA VAL A 126 15.53 -4.74 -0.19
C VAL A 126 16.07 -5.82 -1.12
N ALA A 127 15.22 -6.43 -1.95
CA ALA A 127 15.64 -7.48 -2.88
C ALA A 127 15.07 -7.30 -4.29
N ASN A 128 15.86 -7.76 -5.27
CA ASN A 128 15.40 -7.98 -6.63
C ASN A 128 15.55 -9.48 -6.94
N PRO A 129 14.52 -10.12 -7.52
CA PRO A 129 14.58 -11.55 -7.79
C PRO A 129 15.54 -11.81 -8.96
N ILE A 130 16.42 -12.80 -8.80
CA ILE A 130 17.44 -13.17 -9.81
C ILE A 130 16.95 -14.45 -10.51
N ALA A 131 16.19 -14.29 -11.58
CA ALA A 131 15.78 -15.38 -12.45
C ALA A 131 15.53 -14.87 -13.88
N LYS A 132 15.32 -15.78 -14.82
CA LYS A 132 14.73 -15.45 -16.12
C LYS A 132 13.23 -15.42 -15.96
N PHE A 133 12.60 -14.32 -16.39
CA PHE A 133 11.16 -14.15 -16.37
C PHE A 133 10.66 -14.06 -17.80
N ASP A 134 9.50 -14.65 -18.05
CA ASP A 134 8.88 -14.69 -19.37
C ASP A 134 8.29 -13.32 -19.75
N SER A 135 8.02 -12.46 -18.75
CA SER A 135 7.57 -11.10 -18.99
C SER A 135 8.05 -10.09 -17.93
N VAL A 136 7.99 -8.80 -18.30
CA VAL A 136 8.24 -7.68 -17.37
C VAL A 136 7.22 -7.67 -16.23
N TYR A 137 5.99 -8.11 -16.47
CA TYR A 137 4.94 -8.17 -15.45
C TYR A 137 5.21 -9.27 -14.42
N GLU A 138 5.62 -10.45 -14.88
CA GLU A 138 6.04 -11.54 -14.00
C GLU A 138 7.22 -11.09 -13.12
N TYR A 139 8.23 -10.44 -13.70
CA TYR A 139 9.33 -9.86 -12.93
C TYR A 139 8.84 -8.88 -11.84
N LYS A 140 7.90 -7.99 -12.20
CA LYS A 140 7.32 -7.02 -11.24
C LYS A 140 6.58 -7.73 -10.11
N TYR A 141 5.77 -8.74 -10.42
CA TYR A 141 5.05 -9.51 -9.42
C TYR A 141 6.01 -10.26 -8.50
N GLN A 142 6.99 -10.97 -9.04
CA GLN A 142 7.97 -11.70 -8.23
C GLN A 142 8.81 -10.76 -7.35
N ARG A 143 9.11 -9.55 -7.84
CA ARG A 143 9.77 -8.52 -7.03
C ARG A 143 8.87 -8.04 -5.89
N LEU A 144 7.60 -7.76 -6.16
CA LEU A 144 6.63 -7.39 -5.12
C LEU A 144 6.50 -8.51 -4.08
N ARG A 145 6.27 -9.74 -4.52
CA ARG A 145 6.12 -10.92 -3.65
C ARG A 145 7.31 -11.10 -2.73
N ALA A 146 8.54 -11.10 -3.28
CA ALA A 146 9.75 -11.31 -2.50
C ALA A 146 9.89 -10.27 -1.38
N ASN A 147 9.64 -9.00 -1.67
CA ASN A 147 9.79 -7.94 -0.68
C ASN A 147 8.65 -7.94 0.35
N VAL A 148 7.41 -8.09 -0.07
CA VAL A 148 6.26 -8.10 0.85
C VAL A 148 6.33 -9.30 1.80
N ASP A 149 6.76 -10.47 1.33
CA ASP A 149 6.92 -11.65 2.20
C ASP A 149 7.99 -11.43 3.28
N MET A 150 9.11 -10.80 2.92
CA MET A 150 10.25 -10.57 3.82
C MET A 150 10.08 -9.39 4.79
N LEU A 151 9.36 -8.35 4.37
CA LEU A 151 9.28 -7.09 5.10
C LEU A 151 7.95 -6.95 5.85
N ASN A 152 7.95 -6.15 6.91
CA ASN A 152 6.78 -5.90 7.74
C ASN A 152 6.22 -4.48 7.51
N ILE A 153 4.90 -4.38 7.55
CA ILE A 153 4.16 -3.13 7.35
C ILE A 153 4.39 -2.17 8.54
N ILE A 154 4.49 -0.87 8.30
CA ILE A 154 4.72 0.15 9.35
C ILE A 154 3.43 0.95 9.62
N GLN A 155 2.74 1.40 8.56
CA GLN A 155 1.44 2.05 8.68
C GLN A 155 0.44 1.58 7.63
N ILE A 156 -0.84 1.63 8.00
CA ILE A 156 -1.97 1.56 7.06
C ILE A 156 -2.85 2.78 7.32
N GLY A 157 -3.18 3.51 6.26
CA GLY A 157 -4.11 4.63 6.30
C GLY A 157 -5.41 4.26 5.62
N LEU A 158 -6.54 4.47 6.29
CA LEU A 158 -7.87 4.24 5.74
C LEU A 158 -8.71 5.51 5.87
N THR A 159 -9.26 6.00 4.78
CA THR A 159 -10.21 7.12 4.78
C THR A 159 -11.56 6.69 4.22
N PHE A 160 -12.64 7.05 4.92
CA PHE A 160 -13.99 6.59 4.63
C PHE A 160 -14.85 7.68 3.99
N TYR A 161 -15.56 7.31 2.93
CA TYR A 161 -16.47 8.16 2.16
C TYR A 161 -17.79 7.43 1.88
N ASP A 162 -18.86 8.19 1.69
CA ASP A 162 -20.07 7.70 1.05
C ASP A 162 -19.90 7.64 -0.48
N GLU A 163 -20.94 7.19 -1.19
CA GLU A 163 -20.94 7.06 -2.65
C GLU A 163 -20.76 8.39 -3.42
N PHE A 164 -21.02 9.52 -2.75
CA PHE A 164 -20.93 10.87 -3.30
C PHE A 164 -19.60 11.56 -2.96
N GLY A 165 -18.73 10.90 -2.21
CA GLY A 165 -17.44 11.45 -1.80
C GLY A 165 -17.50 12.33 -0.56
N ASN A 166 -18.56 12.23 0.24
CA ASN A 166 -18.61 12.89 1.54
C ASN A 166 -17.96 12.01 2.61
N ASN A 167 -17.12 12.61 3.44
CA ASN A 167 -16.60 11.98 4.64
C ASN A 167 -17.61 12.04 5.81
N PRO A 168 -17.47 11.17 6.83
CA PRO A 168 -18.20 11.34 8.08
C PRO A 168 -17.83 12.67 8.78
N MET A 169 -18.75 13.18 9.59
CA MET A 169 -18.48 14.35 10.45
C MET A 169 -17.42 14.00 11.51
N GLY A 170 -16.43 14.87 11.67
CA GLY A 170 -15.31 14.65 12.60
C GLY A 170 -14.20 13.82 11.98
N ILE A 171 -13.86 12.70 12.63
CA ILE A 171 -12.82 11.76 12.18
C ILE A 171 -13.31 11.05 10.93
N SER A 172 -12.49 11.11 9.87
CA SER A 172 -12.74 10.43 8.61
C SER A 172 -11.65 9.47 8.21
N THR A 173 -10.49 9.58 8.85
CA THR A 173 -9.27 8.87 8.48
C THR A 173 -8.67 8.20 9.70
N TRP A 174 -8.30 6.93 9.57
CA TRP A 174 -7.61 6.15 10.58
C TRP A 174 -6.21 5.82 10.08
N GLN A 175 -5.20 6.15 10.89
CA GLN A 175 -3.80 5.83 10.65
C GLN A 175 -3.38 4.77 11.67
N PHE A 176 -3.33 3.52 11.24
CA PHE A 176 -2.90 2.40 12.05
C PHE A 176 -1.38 2.34 12.07
N ASN A 177 -0.80 2.35 13.27
CA ASN A 177 0.64 2.31 13.48
C ASN A 177 1.03 0.93 14.00
N PHE A 178 1.74 0.15 13.18
CA PHE A 178 2.08 -1.24 13.48
C PHE A 178 3.38 -1.34 14.26
N LYS A 179 3.50 -2.39 15.04
CA LYS A 179 4.72 -2.69 15.76
C LYS A 179 5.88 -2.94 14.80
N PHE A 180 6.98 -2.24 15.03
CA PHE A 180 8.16 -2.31 14.17
C PHE A 180 9.41 -2.00 14.99
N ASN A 181 10.40 -2.89 14.97
CA ASN A 181 11.68 -2.72 15.67
C ASN A 181 12.82 -2.61 14.65
N LEU A 182 13.54 -1.49 14.64
CA LEU A 182 14.67 -1.28 13.73
C LEU A 182 15.86 -2.21 14.02
N GLU A 183 15.94 -2.83 15.20
CA GLU A 183 17.01 -3.77 15.52
C GLU A 183 16.74 -5.18 14.98
N ASP A 184 15.47 -5.59 14.92
CA ASP A 184 15.06 -6.95 14.55
C ASP A 184 14.58 -7.06 13.09
N GLU A 185 14.07 -5.98 12.51
CA GLU A 185 13.40 -5.97 11.21
C GLU A 185 14.36 -5.67 10.05
N MET A 186 14.09 -6.29 8.89
CA MET A 186 14.76 -5.91 7.65
C MET A 186 14.16 -4.63 7.07
N TYR A 187 15.00 -3.77 6.50
CA TYR A 187 14.55 -2.55 5.85
C TYR A 187 15.56 -1.97 4.85
N ALA A 188 15.08 -1.11 3.95
CA ALA A 188 15.92 -0.25 3.13
C ALA A 188 16.24 1.05 3.90
N GLN A 189 17.53 1.35 4.07
CA GLN A 189 18.01 2.50 4.86
C GLN A 189 17.40 3.84 4.38
N GLU A 190 17.33 4.05 3.06
CA GLU A 190 16.78 5.27 2.47
C GLU A 190 15.29 5.44 2.81
N SER A 191 14.52 4.35 2.80
CA SER A 191 13.10 4.36 3.14
C SER A 191 12.87 4.69 4.61
N ILE A 192 13.65 4.10 5.53
CA ILE A 192 13.57 4.45 6.96
C ILE A 192 13.93 5.92 7.19
N GLN A 193 14.96 6.44 6.52
CA GLN A 193 15.33 7.85 6.67
C GLN A 193 14.24 8.79 6.15
N GLN A 194 13.62 8.46 5.02
CA GLN A 194 12.50 9.22 4.48
C GLN A 194 11.30 9.20 5.45
N LEU A 195 10.95 8.04 6.01
CA LEU A 195 9.86 7.91 6.98
C LEU A 195 10.14 8.70 8.27
N LYS A 196 11.37 8.65 8.79
CA LYS A 196 11.79 9.50 9.93
C LYS A 196 11.62 10.99 9.62
N ASN A 197 12.06 11.42 8.44
CA ASN A 197 11.92 12.81 8.00
C ASN A 197 10.45 13.23 7.83
N SER A 198 9.57 12.28 7.55
CA SER A 198 8.11 12.47 7.46
C SER A 198 7.38 12.37 8.81
N GLY A 199 8.11 12.22 9.92
CA GLY A 199 7.54 12.24 11.27
C GLY A 199 7.16 10.87 11.83
N ILE A 200 7.64 9.77 11.25
CA ILE A 200 7.47 8.42 11.84
C ILE A 200 8.42 8.26 13.02
N HIS A 201 7.84 8.04 14.20
CA HIS A 201 8.57 7.82 15.45
C HIS A 201 8.75 6.32 15.73
N PHE A 202 9.80 5.71 15.18
CA PHE A 202 10.02 4.26 15.29
C PHE A 202 10.07 3.71 16.72
N GLN A 203 10.64 4.44 17.68
CA GLN A 203 10.62 4.04 19.10
C GLN A 203 9.19 3.86 19.62
N ARG A 204 8.24 4.68 19.14
CA ARG A 204 6.84 4.54 19.51
C ARG A 204 6.18 3.34 18.82
N HIS A 205 6.54 3.06 17.56
CA HIS A 205 6.10 1.84 16.89
C HIS A 205 6.55 0.59 17.64
N GLU A 206 7.79 0.55 18.12
CA GLU A 206 8.30 -0.58 18.90
C GLU A 206 7.51 -0.82 20.21
N ILE A 207 7.17 0.25 20.94
CA ILE A 207 6.56 0.18 22.27
C ILE A 207 5.02 0.09 22.21
N ASP A 208 4.38 0.93 21.41
CA ASP A 208 2.92 1.13 21.39
C ASP A 208 2.25 0.53 20.14
N GLY A 209 3.04 0.01 19.19
CA GLY A 209 2.58 -0.41 17.89
C GLY A 209 1.62 -1.60 17.93
N ILE A 210 0.71 -1.63 16.97
CA ILE A 210 -0.30 -2.68 16.83
C ILE A 210 0.36 -3.98 16.39
N GLU A 211 0.05 -5.08 17.09
CA GLU A 211 0.36 -6.42 16.59
C GLU A 211 -0.52 -6.70 15.37
N TRP A 212 0.08 -6.91 14.19
CA TRP A 212 -0.66 -7.01 12.93
C TRP A 212 -1.71 -8.12 12.93
N ARG A 213 -1.50 -9.23 13.66
CA ARG A 213 -2.49 -10.31 13.80
C ARG A 213 -3.77 -9.86 14.52
N LYS A 214 -3.65 -9.00 15.54
CA LYS A 214 -4.80 -8.41 16.23
C LYS A 214 -5.57 -7.46 15.32
N PHE A 215 -4.85 -6.66 14.53
CA PHE A 215 -5.48 -5.86 13.48
C PHE A 215 -6.27 -6.74 12.52
N SER A 216 -5.68 -7.83 12.00
CA SER A 216 -6.35 -8.74 11.05
C SER A 216 -7.64 -9.31 11.61
N GLU A 217 -7.65 -9.76 12.86
CA GLU A 217 -8.85 -10.29 13.52
C GLU A 217 -10.00 -9.27 13.53
N PHE A 218 -9.71 -8.03 13.94
CA PHE A 218 -10.71 -6.97 13.93
C PHE A 218 -11.10 -6.53 12.52
N PHE A 219 -10.14 -6.51 11.60
CA PHE A 219 -10.34 -6.04 10.23
C PHE A 219 -11.21 -6.99 9.42
N ILE A 220 -10.99 -8.31 9.51
CA ILE A 220 -11.81 -9.33 8.84
C ILE A 220 -13.27 -9.24 9.29
N SER A 221 -13.51 -9.00 10.58
CA SER A 221 -14.85 -8.87 11.18
C SER A 221 -15.43 -7.44 11.14
N SER A 222 -14.78 -6.50 10.44
CA SER A 222 -15.20 -5.09 10.41
C SER A 222 -16.30 -4.80 9.37
N GLY A 223 -16.37 -5.63 8.33
CA GLY A 223 -17.18 -5.39 7.13
C GLY A 223 -16.46 -4.58 6.04
N CYS A 224 -15.20 -4.18 6.24
CA CYS A 224 -14.38 -3.48 5.22
C CYS A 224 -13.88 -4.41 4.10
N VAL A 225 -13.69 -5.69 4.39
CA VAL A 225 -13.23 -6.72 3.43
C VAL A 225 -14.26 -7.84 3.33
N LEU A 226 -14.13 -8.69 2.31
CA LEU A 226 -15.06 -9.81 2.06
C LEU A 226 -16.52 -9.30 1.89
N ASN A 227 -16.69 -8.09 1.37
CA ASN A 227 -17.96 -7.39 1.29
C ASN A 227 -18.14 -6.70 -0.06
N ASP A 228 -19.07 -7.19 -0.87
CA ASP A 228 -19.37 -6.67 -2.22
C ASP A 228 -19.93 -5.23 -2.22
N ASN A 229 -20.35 -4.72 -1.06
CA ASN A 229 -20.83 -3.35 -0.93
C ASN A 229 -19.71 -2.34 -0.72
N VAL A 230 -18.47 -2.77 -0.51
CA VAL A 230 -17.34 -1.87 -0.24
C VAL A 230 -16.54 -1.64 -1.53
N LYS A 231 -16.22 -0.38 -1.81
CA LYS A 231 -15.37 0.02 -2.93
C LYS A 231 -14.06 0.58 -2.41
N TRP A 232 -12.96 -0.08 -2.76
CA TRP A 232 -11.62 0.31 -2.36
C TRP A 232 -10.95 1.23 -3.39
N ILE A 233 -10.19 2.20 -2.91
CA ILE A 233 -9.56 3.23 -3.74
C ILE A 233 -8.09 3.34 -3.34
N SER A 234 -7.17 3.10 -4.25
CA SER A 234 -5.73 3.22 -4.01
C SER A 234 -5.06 4.13 -5.05
N PHE A 235 -3.78 4.41 -4.87
CA PHE A 235 -2.96 5.05 -5.90
C PHE A 235 -1.67 4.27 -6.09
N HIS A 236 -1.46 3.65 -7.25
CA HIS A 236 -0.33 2.76 -7.49
C HIS A 236 -0.29 1.58 -6.51
N GLY A 237 -1.47 1.00 -6.24
CA GLY A 237 -1.77 0.25 -5.01
C GLY A 237 -1.23 -1.17 -4.94
N GLY A 238 -0.33 -1.58 -5.84
CA GLY A 238 0.13 -2.96 -5.92
C GLY A 238 0.71 -3.48 -4.60
N TYR A 239 1.68 -2.75 -4.04
CA TYR A 239 2.29 -3.11 -2.76
C TYR A 239 1.30 -2.96 -1.59
N ASP A 240 0.45 -1.93 -1.59
CA ASP A 240 -0.53 -1.69 -0.52
C ASP A 240 -1.50 -2.86 -0.36
N PHE A 241 -2.08 -3.31 -1.48
CA PHE A 241 -2.95 -4.47 -1.50
C PHE A 241 -2.21 -5.76 -1.15
N ALA A 242 -0.97 -5.91 -1.61
CA ALA A 242 -0.16 -7.07 -1.29
C ALA A 242 0.14 -7.19 0.22
N TYR A 243 0.49 -6.10 0.89
CA TYR A 243 0.64 -6.09 2.34
C TYR A 243 -0.66 -6.43 3.04
N LEU A 244 -1.80 -5.87 2.61
CA LEU A 244 -3.10 -6.22 3.18
C LEU A 244 -3.44 -7.70 2.99
N VAL A 245 -3.21 -8.27 1.80
CA VAL A 245 -3.44 -9.70 1.54
C VAL A 245 -2.54 -10.57 2.43
N LYS A 246 -1.24 -10.25 2.56
CA LYS A 246 -0.31 -10.95 3.48
C LYS A 246 -0.83 -10.90 4.92
N VAL A 247 -1.17 -9.71 5.40
CA VAL A 247 -1.66 -9.46 6.78
C VAL A 247 -2.96 -10.21 7.07
N LEU A 248 -3.90 -10.22 6.13
CA LEU A 248 -5.21 -10.85 6.32
C LEU A 248 -5.20 -12.36 6.14
N SER A 249 -4.34 -12.89 5.27
CA SER A 249 -4.22 -14.32 5.06
C SER A 249 -3.34 -15.02 6.10
N ASP A 250 -2.43 -14.29 6.77
CA ASP A 250 -1.35 -14.88 7.61
C ASP A 250 -0.58 -15.95 6.81
N GLN A 251 -0.39 -15.72 5.50
CA GLN A 251 0.36 -16.58 4.60
C GLN A 251 1.30 -15.75 3.73
N LYS A 252 2.31 -16.42 3.16
CA LYS A 252 3.08 -15.85 2.05
C LYS A 252 2.17 -15.56 0.86
N LEU A 253 2.54 -14.57 0.05
CA LEU A 253 1.79 -14.26 -1.15
C LEU A 253 1.84 -15.42 -2.16
N PRO A 254 0.78 -15.62 -2.97
CA PRO A 254 0.71 -16.69 -3.96
C PRO A 254 1.90 -16.70 -4.92
N GLU A 255 2.26 -17.86 -5.46
CA GLU A 255 3.46 -17.97 -6.31
C GLU A 255 3.30 -17.24 -7.63
N THR A 256 2.07 -17.18 -8.16
CA THR A 256 1.77 -16.54 -9.45
C THR A 256 0.94 -15.27 -9.28
N GLU A 257 1.08 -14.35 -10.24
CA GLU A 257 0.30 -13.10 -10.28
C GLU A 257 -1.21 -13.38 -10.38
N THR A 258 -1.59 -14.38 -11.18
CA THR A 258 -2.99 -14.80 -11.37
C THR A 258 -3.62 -15.24 -10.05
N GLU A 259 -2.98 -16.14 -9.30
CA GLU A 259 -3.49 -16.60 -8.00
C GLU A 259 -3.57 -15.46 -6.98
N PHE A 260 -2.63 -14.50 -7.03
CA PHE A 260 -2.71 -13.29 -6.21
C PHE A 260 -3.96 -12.47 -6.53
N PHE A 261 -4.27 -12.23 -7.80
CA PHE A 261 -5.47 -11.48 -8.17
C PHE A 261 -6.78 -12.24 -7.85
N GLU A 262 -6.77 -13.57 -7.93
CA GLU A 262 -7.89 -14.39 -7.47
C GLU A 262 -8.13 -14.21 -5.97
N LEU A 263 -7.06 -14.26 -5.16
CA LEU A 263 -7.14 -14.02 -3.71
C LEU A 263 -7.51 -12.58 -3.37
N LEU A 264 -6.94 -11.60 -4.10
CA LEU A 264 -7.25 -10.19 -3.96
C LEU A 264 -8.74 -9.94 -4.14
N LYS A 265 -9.35 -10.51 -5.18
CA LYS A 265 -10.76 -10.36 -5.48
C LYS A 265 -11.67 -10.90 -4.38
N ILE A 266 -11.23 -11.93 -3.64
CA ILE A 266 -11.99 -12.45 -2.51
C ILE A 266 -12.05 -11.39 -1.39
N TYR A 267 -10.90 -10.85 -0.99
CA TYR A 267 -10.83 -9.85 0.08
C TYR A 267 -11.39 -8.48 -0.33
N PHE A 268 -11.16 -8.08 -1.59
CA PHE A 268 -11.47 -6.76 -2.15
C PHE A 268 -12.23 -6.92 -3.48
N PRO A 269 -13.53 -7.24 -3.45
CA PRO A 269 -14.31 -7.51 -4.67
C PRO A 269 -14.38 -6.32 -5.64
N PHE A 270 -14.35 -5.10 -5.09
CA PHE A 270 -14.31 -3.86 -5.86
C PHE A 270 -13.13 -2.99 -5.42
N CYS A 271 -12.16 -2.78 -6.31
CA CYS A 271 -11.08 -1.84 -6.09
C CYS A 271 -10.74 -1.05 -7.37
N TYR A 272 -10.39 0.23 -7.19
CA TYR A 272 -9.92 1.10 -8.25
C TYR A 272 -8.56 1.70 -7.90
N ASP A 273 -7.60 1.53 -8.80
CA ASP A 273 -6.32 2.24 -8.72
C ASP A 273 -6.42 3.56 -9.49
N VAL A 274 -6.32 4.68 -8.78
CA VAL A 274 -6.36 6.03 -9.35
C VAL A 274 -5.30 6.21 -10.43
N LYS A 275 -4.10 5.65 -10.24
CA LYS A 275 -3.01 5.75 -11.22
C LYS A 275 -3.30 4.95 -12.49
N TYR A 276 -4.06 3.86 -12.37
CA TYR A 276 -4.55 3.12 -13.53
C TYR A 276 -5.66 3.90 -14.27
N LEU A 277 -6.63 4.44 -13.53
CA LEU A 277 -7.70 5.29 -14.08
C LEU A 277 -7.12 6.45 -14.90
N MET A 278 -6.12 7.15 -14.37
CA MET A 278 -5.44 8.27 -15.03
C MET A 278 -4.94 7.97 -16.45
N LYS A 279 -4.69 6.70 -16.83
CA LYS A 279 -4.34 6.35 -18.22
C LYS A 279 -5.40 6.78 -19.24
N SER A 280 -6.66 6.94 -18.81
CA SER A 280 -7.76 7.42 -19.63
C SER A 280 -7.97 8.95 -19.53
N CYS A 281 -7.17 9.66 -18.73
CA CYS A 281 -7.25 11.10 -18.52
C CYS A 281 -6.05 11.78 -19.23
N LYS A 282 -6.31 12.60 -20.25
CA LYS A 282 -5.23 13.19 -21.07
C LYS A 282 -4.36 14.21 -20.32
N ASP A 283 -4.92 14.86 -19.31
CA ASP A 283 -4.29 15.99 -18.62
C ASP A 283 -3.73 15.62 -17.24
N LEU A 284 -3.79 14.34 -16.85
CA LEU A 284 -3.32 13.86 -15.56
C LEU A 284 -2.09 12.96 -15.69
N ALA A 285 -1.01 13.31 -15.00
CA ALA A 285 0.22 12.52 -14.97
C ALA A 285 1.06 12.81 -13.72
N GLY A 286 1.89 11.84 -13.33
CA GLY A 286 2.83 11.98 -12.22
C GLY A 286 2.52 11.07 -11.01
N GLY A 287 3.08 11.41 -9.86
CA GLY A 287 2.80 10.78 -8.58
C GLY A 287 1.65 11.47 -7.84
N LEU A 288 1.42 11.04 -6.60
CA LEU A 288 0.31 11.54 -5.78
C LEU A 288 0.37 13.06 -5.55
N VAL A 289 1.56 13.63 -5.43
CA VAL A 289 1.76 15.07 -5.24
C VAL A 289 1.35 15.85 -6.48
N GLU A 290 1.81 15.39 -7.65
CA GLU A 290 1.52 16.06 -8.92
C GLU A 290 0.03 16.05 -9.22
N ILE A 291 -0.65 14.91 -8.97
CA ILE A 291 -2.09 14.82 -9.21
C ILE A 291 -2.89 15.62 -8.19
N ALA A 292 -2.44 15.72 -6.94
CA ALA A 292 -3.08 16.56 -5.94
C ALA A 292 -3.01 18.03 -6.37
N HIS A 293 -1.88 18.48 -6.91
CA HIS A 293 -1.76 19.83 -7.45
C HIS A 293 -2.64 20.05 -8.70
N GLN A 294 -2.63 19.12 -9.67
CA GLN A 294 -3.42 19.22 -10.90
C GLN A 294 -4.93 19.23 -10.63
N LEU A 295 -5.38 18.52 -9.60
CA LEU A 295 -6.78 18.44 -9.19
C LEU A 295 -7.14 19.43 -8.07
N ASP A 296 -6.23 20.34 -7.68
CA ASP A 296 -6.40 21.35 -6.62
C ASP A 296 -6.82 20.75 -5.25
N VAL A 297 -6.27 19.57 -4.93
CA VAL A 297 -6.54 18.83 -3.70
C VAL A 297 -5.60 19.34 -2.59
N PRO A 298 -6.13 19.97 -1.53
CA PRO A 298 -5.32 20.34 -0.39
C PRO A 298 -4.91 19.08 0.40
N ARG A 299 -3.71 19.11 0.97
CA ARG A 299 -3.24 18.06 1.88
C ARG A 299 -3.54 18.43 3.32
N VAL A 300 -4.06 17.46 4.06
CA VAL A 300 -4.21 17.51 5.52
C VAL A 300 -3.32 16.44 6.13
N GLY A 301 -2.50 16.80 7.11
CA GLY A 301 -1.50 15.90 7.72
C GLY A 301 -0.15 15.88 6.98
N TYR A 302 0.78 15.07 7.48
CA TYR A 302 2.14 14.97 6.95
C TYR A 302 2.20 14.11 5.69
N LYS A 303 2.98 14.55 4.70
CA LYS A 303 3.28 13.77 3.49
C LYS A 303 4.13 12.54 3.82
N HIS A 304 3.87 11.41 3.16
CA HIS A 304 4.47 10.11 3.45
C HIS A 304 4.12 9.63 4.86
N GLN A 305 2.84 9.78 5.18
CA GLN A 305 2.19 9.07 6.26
C GLN A 305 0.87 8.55 5.72
N ALA A 306 0.63 7.26 5.92
CA ALA A 306 -0.44 6.54 5.25
C ALA A 306 -1.82 7.20 5.46
N GLY A 307 -2.08 7.75 6.65
CA GLY A 307 -3.34 8.46 6.93
C GLY A 307 -3.53 9.67 6.01
N SER A 308 -2.58 10.59 5.98
CA SER A 308 -2.64 11.79 5.12
C SER A 308 -2.73 11.41 3.65
N ASP A 309 -1.92 10.46 3.20
CA ASP A 309 -1.90 10.03 1.81
C ASP A 309 -3.20 9.35 1.39
N SER A 310 -3.78 8.47 2.23
CA SER A 310 -5.10 7.88 1.95
C SER A 310 -6.20 8.94 1.77
N LEU A 311 -6.17 10.01 2.57
CA LEU A 311 -7.13 11.12 2.47
C LEU A 311 -6.95 11.90 1.15
N VAL A 312 -5.71 12.19 0.75
CA VAL A 312 -5.41 12.85 -0.53
C VAL A 312 -5.85 11.97 -1.71
N ILE A 313 -5.58 10.66 -1.66
CA ILE A 313 -6.00 9.69 -2.68
C ILE A 313 -7.52 9.71 -2.85
N GLY A 314 -8.28 9.65 -1.76
CA GLY A 314 -9.74 9.63 -1.82
C GLY A 314 -10.32 10.93 -2.39
N ILE A 315 -9.82 12.10 -1.95
CA ILE A 315 -10.27 13.38 -2.49
C ILE A 315 -9.93 13.49 -3.99
N ALA A 316 -8.71 13.09 -4.37
CA ALA A 316 -8.29 13.10 -5.78
C ALA A 316 -9.16 12.17 -6.63
N PHE A 317 -9.49 10.97 -6.14
CA PHE A 317 -10.39 10.04 -6.82
C PHE A 317 -11.76 10.66 -7.11
N PHE A 318 -12.43 11.24 -6.10
CA PHE A 318 -13.76 11.82 -6.29
C PHE A 318 -13.74 13.05 -7.20
N ARG A 319 -12.70 13.90 -7.12
CA ARG A 319 -12.51 15.02 -8.07
C ARG A 319 -12.28 14.53 -9.49
N MET A 320 -11.39 13.55 -9.68
CA MET A 320 -11.11 12.96 -10.99
C MET A 320 -12.36 12.29 -11.57
N LYS A 321 -13.10 11.53 -10.77
CA LYS A 321 -14.37 10.88 -11.13
C LYS A 321 -15.41 11.91 -11.59
N HIS A 322 -15.45 13.08 -10.95
CA HIS A 322 -16.34 14.16 -11.36
C HIS A 322 -15.92 14.79 -12.70
N ILE A 323 -14.64 15.13 -12.85
CA ILE A 323 -14.12 15.92 -13.99
C ILE A 323 -13.99 15.07 -15.26
N HIS A 324 -13.56 13.81 -15.14
CA HIS A 324 -13.16 12.98 -16.28
C HIS A 324 -14.08 11.80 -16.56
N TYR A 325 -15.02 11.49 -15.66
CA TYR A 325 -15.84 10.28 -15.74
C TYR A 325 -17.34 10.53 -15.53
N ASP A 326 -17.82 11.78 -15.59
CA ASP A 326 -19.24 12.12 -15.42
C ASP A 326 -19.88 11.47 -14.17
N ASN A 327 -19.11 11.40 -13.07
CA ASN A 327 -19.47 10.74 -11.81
C ASN A 327 -19.71 9.22 -11.89
N THR A 328 -19.30 8.55 -12.97
CA THR A 328 -19.54 7.12 -13.20
C THR A 328 -18.28 6.40 -13.68
N ILE A 329 -17.83 5.37 -12.94
CA ILE A 329 -16.70 4.53 -13.34
C ILE A 329 -17.23 3.18 -13.83
N GLU A 330 -16.81 2.75 -15.01
CA GLU A 330 -17.19 1.48 -15.61
C GLU A 330 -16.45 0.30 -14.97
N ASP A 331 -17.14 -0.50 -14.15
CA ASP A 331 -16.54 -1.63 -13.42
C ASP A 331 -15.87 -2.64 -14.35
N ALA A 332 -16.49 -2.96 -15.49
CA ALA A 332 -15.93 -3.93 -16.45
C ALA A 332 -14.52 -3.53 -16.94
N LYS A 333 -14.24 -2.23 -17.00
CA LYS A 333 -12.98 -1.69 -17.52
C LYS A 333 -11.93 -1.45 -16.44
N TYR A 334 -12.37 -1.03 -15.24
CA TYR A 334 -11.46 -0.48 -14.23
C TYR A 334 -11.41 -1.26 -12.92
N ASN A 335 -12.43 -2.05 -12.58
CA ASN A 335 -12.43 -2.81 -11.33
C ASN A 335 -11.30 -3.84 -11.32
N GLY A 336 -10.55 -3.93 -10.22
CA GLY A 336 -9.49 -4.91 -10.01
C GLY A 336 -8.17 -4.59 -10.71
N ARG A 337 -8.13 -3.54 -11.55
CA ARG A 337 -6.94 -3.21 -12.36
C ARG A 337 -5.96 -2.38 -11.53
N LEU A 338 -4.83 -2.99 -11.15
CA LEU A 338 -3.75 -2.32 -10.43
C LEU A 338 -2.65 -1.86 -11.39
N TYR A 339 -2.16 -0.63 -11.20
CA TYR A 339 -1.14 -0.07 -12.09
C TYR A 339 0.15 -0.90 -12.02
N GLY A 340 0.64 -1.36 -13.18
CA GLY A 340 1.91 -2.06 -13.32
C GLY A 340 1.83 -3.59 -13.26
N PHE A 341 0.64 -4.15 -13.03
CA PHE A 341 0.36 -5.60 -12.89
C PHE A 341 -0.75 -6.03 -13.86
N GLU A 342 -0.52 -5.80 -15.15
CA GLU A 342 -1.54 -5.94 -16.19
C GLU A 342 -1.53 -7.30 -16.94
N SER A 343 -0.68 -8.27 -16.56
CA SER A 343 -0.51 -9.51 -17.35
C SER A 343 -1.73 -10.43 -17.32
N SER A 344 -2.40 -10.54 -16.18
CA SER A 344 -3.55 -11.44 -15.95
C SER A 344 -4.80 -11.04 -16.72
N TYR A 345 -4.73 -9.92 -17.43
CA TYR A 345 -5.85 -9.16 -17.95
C TYR A 345 -5.86 -9.10 -19.47
N THR A 346 -4.68 -9.13 -20.10
CA THR A 346 -4.53 -9.02 -21.55
C THR A 346 -4.97 -10.28 -22.30
N GLU A 347 -4.97 -11.46 -21.67
CA GLU A 347 -5.37 -12.70 -22.36
C GLU A 347 -6.89 -12.89 -22.49
N LYS A 348 -7.70 -12.30 -21.61
CA LYS A 348 -9.18 -12.45 -21.63
C LYS A 348 -9.89 -11.36 -22.43
N ASP A 349 -9.31 -10.17 -22.51
CA ASP A 349 -9.93 -9.01 -23.18
C ASP A 349 -9.68 -9.02 -24.72
N GLU A 350 -8.79 -9.89 -25.24
CA GLU A 350 -8.54 -10.08 -26.69
C GLU A 350 -9.31 -11.24 -27.35
N ALA A 351 -10.16 -11.96 -26.61
CA ALA A 351 -11.04 -12.97 -27.19
C ALA A 351 -12.11 -12.30 -28.08
N LYS A 352 -11.75 -12.08 -29.35
CA LYS A 352 -12.65 -11.57 -30.40
C LYS A 352 -13.92 -12.43 -30.47
N PRO A 353 -15.08 -11.82 -30.77
CA PRO A 353 -16.26 -12.60 -31.10
C PRO A 353 -15.96 -13.43 -32.35
N THR A 354 -16.01 -14.75 -32.23
CA THR A 354 -16.03 -15.65 -33.39
C THR A 354 -17.28 -15.33 -34.20
N ASP A 355 -17.08 -14.81 -35.41
CA ASP A 355 -18.08 -14.71 -36.45
C ASP A 355 -18.76 -16.08 -36.63
N VAL A 356 -19.99 -16.21 -36.13
CA VAL A 356 -20.88 -17.29 -36.56
C VAL A 356 -21.40 -16.87 -37.93
N GLN A 357 -20.68 -17.28 -38.98
CA GLN A 357 -21.21 -17.27 -40.34
C GLN A 357 -22.50 -18.09 -40.35
N SER A 358 -23.62 -17.42 -40.64
CA SER A 358 -24.90 -18.07 -40.85
C SER A 358 -24.81 -18.94 -42.10
N THR A 359 -24.90 -20.24 -41.94
CA THR A 359 -25.21 -21.15 -43.04
C THR A 359 -26.71 -21.10 -43.28
N ALA A 360 -27.12 -20.36 -44.30
CA ALA A 360 -28.48 -20.42 -44.83
C ALA A 360 -28.72 -21.82 -45.41
N ALA A 361 -29.74 -22.51 -44.90
CA ALA A 361 -30.36 -23.67 -45.56
C ALA A 361 -31.37 -23.17 -46.60
N PRO A 362 -31.58 -23.89 -47.72
CA PRO A 362 -32.40 -23.41 -48.81
C PRO A 362 -33.89 -23.59 -48.50
N ASP A 363 -34.68 -22.57 -48.85
CA ASP A 363 -36.14 -22.62 -48.87
C ASP A 363 -36.64 -23.74 -49.78
N ASN A 364 -37.57 -24.54 -49.27
CA ASN A 364 -38.43 -25.40 -50.07
C ASN A 364 -39.87 -25.30 -49.53
N ASN A 365 -40.71 -24.70 -50.37
CA ASN A 365 -42.18 -24.62 -50.36
C ASN A 365 -42.87 -23.70 -49.35
#